data_AF-A0A7H1J2V7-F1
#
_entry.id   AF-A0A7H1J2V7-F1
#
_cell.length_a   1.000
_cell.length_b   1.000
_cell.length_c   1.000
_cell.angle_alpha   90.00
_cell.angle_beta   90.00
_cell.angle_gamma   90.00
#
_symmetry.space_group_name_H-M   'P 1'
#
loop_
_entity.id
_entity.type
_entity.pdbx_description
1 polymer ?
#
loop_
_entity_poly.entity_id
_entity_poly.type
_entity_poly.pdbx_seq_one_letter_code
_entity_poly.pdbx_strand_id
1 'polypeptide(L)'
;MLDAPFLPKEPYQNADIRILCDIFSMCFDGFFANSALCGRVGNTLDKHVFKKVSSLYRRLAERLLLNVGALPEDTGTMNPEPGYVATAYLSALNAPDRYAPSRIMLVNWQVIKRIGKLVRKLENKIFANTIVDYLAYIQIVLDNTEHRRKTAKLLG
;
A
#
# COMPACT_ATOMS: atom_id res chain seq x y z
N MET A 1 34.45 12.39 -12.28
CA MET A 1 33.42 11.89 -11.37
C MET A 1 32.69 13.13 -10.87
N LEU A 2 31.56 13.46 -11.51
CA LEU A 2 30.83 14.70 -11.25
C LEU A 2 29.91 14.47 -10.06
N ASP A 3 30.26 15.06 -8.93
CA ASP A 3 29.37 15.21 -7.79
C ASP A 3 28.18 16.07 -8.22
N ALA A 4 27.02 15.44 -8.38
CA ALA A 4 25.78 16.17 -8.57
C ALA A 4 25.49 16.96 -7.29
N PRO A 5 25.21 18.27 -7.37
CA PRO A 5 24.89 19.05 -6.19
C PRO A 5 23.62 18.50 -5.53
N PHE A 6 23.72 18.19 -4.24
CA PHE A 6 22.60 17.92 -3.37
C PHE A 6 21.69 19.16 -3.39
N LEU A 7 20.66 19.14 -4.23
CA LEU A 7 19.64 20.18 -4.22
C LEU A 7 19.02 20.23 -2.81
N PRO A 8 18.89 21.41 -2.20
CA PRO A 8 18.21 21.53 -0.92
C PRO A 8 16.79 21.00 -1.07
N LYS A 9 16.43 19.98 -0.27
CA LYS A 9 15.05 19.52 -0.14
C LYS A 9 14.24 20.69 0.41
N GLU A 10 13.53 21.42 -0.44
CA GLU A 10 12.45 22.26 0.07
C GLU A 10 11.51 21.35 0.87
N PRO A 11 11.23 21.68 2.14
CA PRO A 11 10.29 20.90 2.92
C PRO A 11 8.95 20.92 2.17
N TYR A 12 8.38 19.73 1.95
CA TYR A 12 7.05 19.60 1.36
C TYR A 12 6.09 20.56 2.05
N GLN A 13 5.24 21.26 1.28
CA GLN A 13 4.20 22.10 1.86
C GLN A 13 3.34 21.25 2.82
N ASN A 14 2.86 21.84 3.92
CA ASN A 14 2.09 21.13 4.97
C ASN A 14 0.94 20.24 4.44
N ALA A 15 0.36 20.59 3.28
CA ALA A 15 -0.67 19.79 2.62
C ALA A 15 -0.14 18.47 2.03
N ASP A 16 1.03 18.48 1.39
CA ASP A 16 1.68 17.29 0.85
C ASP A 16 2.09 16.33 1.97
N ILE A 17 2.60 16.84 3.10
CA ILE A 17 2.99 16.01 4.25
C ILE A 17 1.80 15.19 4.76
N ARG A 18 0.61 15.81 4.92
CA ARG A 18 -0.60 15.09 5.36
C ARG A 18 -1.01 13.99 4.37
N ILE A 19 -0.96 14.28 3.08
CA ILE A 19 -1.25 13.28 2.04
C ILE A 19 -0.25 12.13 2.10
N LEU A 20 1.04 12.42 2.29
CA LEU A 20 2.08 11.40 2.41
C LEU A 20 1.90 10.56 3.68
N CYS A 21 1.48 11.14 4.80
CA CYS A 21 1.10 10.41 6.02
C CYS A 21 -0.09 9.48 5.76
N ASP A 22 -1.14 9.94 5.08
CA ASP A 22 -2.29 9.09 4.74
C ASP A 22 -1.89 7.90 3.87
N ILE A 23 -1.07 8.15 2.84
CA ILE A 23 -0.55 7.09 1.96
C ILE A 23 0.33 6.14 2.75
N PHE A 24 1.20 6.67 3.62
CA PHE A 24 2.08 5.88 4.48
C PHE A 24 1.27 4.92 5.36
N SER A 25 0.25 5.42 6.07
CA SER A 25 -0.61 4.59 6.93
C SER A 25 -1.28 3.46 6.15
N MET A 26 -1.88 3.77 4.98
CA MET A 26 -2.49 2.74 4.13
C MET A 26 -1.48 1.71 3.61
N CYS A 27 -0.25 2.14 3.29
CA CYS A 27 0.82 1.23 2.88
C CYS A 27 1.28 0.35 4.04
N PHE A 28 1.39 0.90 5.25
CA PHE A 28 1.79 0.15 6.42
C PHE A 28 0.75 -0.92 6.78
N ASP A 29 -0.54 -0.58 6.75
CA ASP A 29 -1.63 -1.53 6.94
C ASP A 29 -1.60 -2.64 5.86
N GLY A 30 -1.38 -2.26 4.60
CA GLY A 30 -1.21 -3.20 3.49
C GLY A 30 -0.01 -4.13 3.70
N PHE A 31 1.14 -3.60 4.13
CA PHE A 31 2.31 -4.41 4.47
C PHE A 31 1.97 -5.46 5.54
N PHE A 32 1.38 -5.01 6.65
CA PHE A 32 1.08 -5.85 7.80
C PHE A 32 0.07 -6.94 7.45
N ALA A 33 -1.05 -6.57 6.82
CA ALA A 33 -2.12 -7.51 6.50
C ALA A 33 -1.67 -8.60 5.53
N ASN A 34 -0.92 -8.23 4.48
CA ASN A 34 -0.39 -9.21 3.53
C ASN A 34 0.70 -10.10 4.18
N SER A 35 1.51 -9.56 5.10
CA SER A 35 2.50 -10.35 5.85
C SER A 35 1.82 -11.38 6.78
N ALA A 36 0.81 -10.93 7.54
CA ALA A 36 0.04 -11.78 8.45
C ALA A 36 -0.67 -12.90 7.69
N LEU A 37 -1.30 -12.59 6.55
CA LEU A 37 -1.94 -13.60 5.72
C LEU A 37 -0.92 -14.58 5.10
N CYS A 38 0.25 -14.09 4.66
CA CYS A 38 1.34 -14.94 4.17
C CYS A 38 1.78 -16.01 5.18
N GLY A 39 1.72 -15.70 6.49
CA GLY A 39 2.01 -16.65 7.56
C GLY A 39 0.93 -17.71 7.80
N ARG A 40 -0.31 -17.46 7.33
CA ARG A 40 -1.48 -18.31 7.55
C ARG A 40 -1.85 -19.20 6.37
N VAL A 41 -1.61 -18.74 5.13
CA VAL A 41 -2.02 -19.50 3.94
C VAL A 41 -1.18 -20.76 3.74
N GLY A 42 -1.85 -21.88 3.48
CA GLY A 42 -1.20 -23.17 3.25
C GLY A 42 -0.68 -23.37 1.82
N ASN A 43 -1.27 -22.71 0.82
CA ASN A 43 -0.91 -22.91 -0.58
C ASN A 43 0.27 -22.01 -1.03
N THR A 44 1.15 -22.57 -1.86
CA THR A 44 2.38 -21.90 -2.30
C THR A 44 2.13 -20.66 -3.16
N LEU A 45 1.06 -20.68 -3.98
CA LEU A 45 0.70 -19.55 -4.84
C LEU A 45 0.42 -18.30 -3.99
N ASP A 46 -0.51 -18.42 -3.05
CA ASP A 46 -0.93 -17.32 -2.19
C ASP A 46 0.22 -16.87 -1.28
N LYS A 47 1.01 -17.81 -0.75
CA LYS A 47 2.17 -17.49 0.06
C LYS A 47 3.16 -16.61 -0.71
N HIS A 48 3.47 -16.95 -1.96
CA HIS A 48 4.36 -16.16 -2.79
C HIS A 48 3.79 -14.77 -3.08
N VAL A 49 2.51 -14.70 -3.42
CA VAL A 49 1.81 -13.46 -3.78
C VAL A 49 1.75 -12.50 -2.59
N PHE A 50 1.29 -12.96 -1.43
CA PHE A 50 1.16 -12.11 -0.24
C PHE A 50 2.52 -11.68 0.31
N LYS A 51 3.56 -12.53 0.22
CA LYS A 51 4.94 -12.11 0.51
C LYS A 51 5.40 -10.99 -0.42
N LYS A 52 5.12 -11.10 -1.73
CA LYS A 52 5.51 -10.12 -2.74
C LYS A 52 4.79 -8.79 -2.51
N VAL A 53 3.46 -8.81 -2.36
CA VAL A 53 2.64 -7.62 -2.10
C VAL A 53 3.05 -6.94 -0.80
N SER A 54 3.23 -7.71 0.28
CA SER A 54 3.74 -7.20 1.56
C SER A 54 5.08 -6.47 1.39
N SER A 55 6.03 -7.05 0.67
CA SER A 55 7.33 -6.43 0.41
C SER A 55 7.23 -5.13 -0.40
N LEU A 56 6.26 -5.01 -1.31
CA LEU A 56 6.07 -3.81 -2.11
C LEU A 56 5.49 -2.68 -1.28
N TYR A 57 4.47 -2.96 -0.49
CA TYR A 57 3.93 -2.00 0.47
C TYR A 57 4.97 -1.54 1.49
N ARG A 58 5.79 -2.47 2.02
CA ARG A 58 6.86 -2.11 2.97
C ARG A 58 7.86 -1.13 2.36
N ARG A 59 8.37 -1.44 1.16
CA ARG A 59 9.34 -0.57 0.46
C ARG A 59 8.76 0.80 0.15
N LEU A 60 7.48 0.87 -0.20
CA LEU A 60 6.78 2.13 -0.43
C LEU A 60 6.65 2.92 0.88
N ALA A 61 6.23 2.29 1.98
CA ALA A 61 6.14 2.90 3.30
C ALA A 61 7.50 3.44 3.79
N GLU A 62 8.58 2.66 3.65
CA GLU A 62 9.95 3.08 3.97
C GLU A 62 10.36 4.33 3.17
N ARG A 63 10.07 4.36 1.86
CA ARG A 63 10.34 5.53 1.00
C ARG A 63 9.52 6.75 1.37
N LEU A 64 8.27 6.57 1.79
CA LEU A 64 7.41 7.67 2.25
C LEU A 64 7.97 8.26 3.54
N LEU A 65 8.36 7.41 4.50
CA LEU A 65 8.92 7.86 5.78
C LEU A 65 10.16 8.74 5.61
N LEU A 66 11.06 8.39 4.67
CA LEU A 66 12.25 9.18 4.35
C LEU A 66 11.94 10.58 3.76
N ASN A 67 10.71 10.82 3.31
CA ASN A 67 10.28 12.07 2.70
C ASN A 67 9.32 12.88 3.57
N VAL A 68 8.61 12.26 4.51
CA VAL A 68 7.67 12.91 5.43
C VAL A 68 8.40 13.73 6.51
N GLY A 69 9.64 13.37 6.87
CA GLY A 69 10.41 14.13 7.87
C GLY A 69 9.75 14.08 9.25
N ALA A 70 9.50 15.25 9.86
CA ALA A 70 8.77 15.33 11.14
C ALA A 70 7.27 15.14 10.91
N LEU A 71 6.64 14.34 11.77
CA LEU A 71 5.19 14.13 11.71
C LEU A 71 4.45 15.44 11.97
N PRO A 72 3.39 15.75 11.20
CA PRO A 72 2.56 16.91 11.46
C PRO A 72 1.85 16.77 12.80
N GLU A 73 1.62 17.90 13.47
CA GLU A 73 0.85 17.94 14.71
C GLU A 73 -0.58 17.41 14.48
N ASP A 74 -1.10 16.64 15.44
CA ASP A 74 -2.47 16.14 15.36
C ASP A 74 -3.45 17.30 15.56
N THR A 75 -4.07 17.69 14.46
CA THR A 75 -5.03 18.81 14.42
C THR A 75 -6.48 18.35 14.57
N GLY A 76 -6.73 17.06 14.85
CA GLY A 76 -8.08 16.49 14.94
C GLY A 76 -8.87 16.48 13.62
N THR A 77 -8.24 16.88 12.51
CA THR A 77 -8.83 16.94 11.15
C THR A 77 -8.20 15.89 10.23
N MET A 78 -8.05 14.67 10.74
CA MET A 78 -7.50 13.56 9.96
C MET A 78 -8.44 13.12 8.85
N ASN A 79 -7.87 12.76 7.72
CA ASN A 79 -8.59 12.05 6.67
C ASN A 79 -9.11 10.71 7.23
N PRO A 80 -10.40 10.37 7.08
CA PRO A 80 -10.93 9.10 7.60
C PRO A 80 -10.51 7.88 6.75
N GLU A 81 -10.03 8.10 5.53
CA GLU A 81 -9.70 7.04 4.57
C GLU A 81 -8.72 5.99 5.11
N PRO A 82 -7.58 6.35 5.76
CA PRO A 82 -6.69 5.36 6.37
C PRO A 82 -7.40 4.52 7.45
N GLY A 83 -8.25 5.12 8.29
CA GLY A 83 -9.00 4.39 9.31
C GLY A 83 -9.99 3.37 8.71
N TYR A 84 -10.63 3.71 7.60
CA TYR A 84 -11.47 2.76 6.86
C TYR A 84 -10.65 1.61 6.24
N VAL A 85 -9.45 1.90 5.74
CA VAL A 85 -8.53 0.88 5.20
C VAL A 85 -8.07 -0.08 6.30
N ALA A 86 -7.62 0.45 7.44
CA ALA A 86 -7.22 -0.35 8.60
C ALA A 86 -8.35 -1.30 9.04
N THR A 87 -9.57 -0.75 9.16
CA THR A 87 -10.77 -1.53 9.51
C THR A 87 -11.08 -2.62 8.48
N ALA A 88 -10.96 -2.31 7.19
CA ALA A 88 -11.20 -3.26 6.12
C ALA A 88 -10.19 -4.42 6.12
N TYR A 89 -8.90 -4.13 6.33
CA TYR A 89 -7.88 -5.16 6.48
C TYR A 89 -8.11 -6.03 7.72
N LEU A 90 -8.42 -5.42 8.86
CA LEU A 90 -8.72 -6.15 10.10
C LEU A 90 -9.91 -7.10 9.91
N SER A 91 -10.99 -6.60 9.31
CA SER A 91 -12.17 -7.42 8.98
C SER A 91 -11.83 -8.56 8.01
N ALA A 92 -10.98 -8.31 7.02
CA ALA A 92 -10.53 -9.32 6.06
C ALA A 92 -9.63 -10.39 6.72
N LEU A 93 -8.75 -10.00 7.64
CA LEU A 93 -7.91 -10.92 8.41
C LEU A 93 -8.73 -11.79 9.37
N ASN A 94 -9.77 -11.24 9.97
CA ASN A 94 -10.65 -11.99 10.88
C ASN A 94 -11.62 -12.92 10.16
N ALA A 95 -11.65 -12.91 8.82
CA ALA A 95 -12.44 -13.86 8.05
C ALA A 95 -11.88 -15.29 8.17
N PRO A 96 -12.72 -16.33 8.01
CA PRO A 96 -12.27 -17.71 7.89
C PRO A 96 -11.21 -17.89 6.80
N ASP A 97 -10.28 -18.83 6.99
CA ASP A 97 -9.11 -18.99 6.13
C ASP A 97 -9.45 -19.21 4.65
N ARG A 98 -10.58 -19.84 4.34
CA ARG A 98 -11.05 -20.00 2.96
C ARG A 98 -11.36 -18.67 2.25
N TYR A 99 -11.77 -17.64 3.00
CA TYR A 99 -12.20 -16.34 2.47
C TYR A 99 -11.16 -15.24 2.65
N ALA A 100 -10.29 -15.34 3.65
CA ALA A 100 -9.29 -14.32 3.97
C ALA A 100 -8.43 -13.95 2.75
N PRO A 101 -7.94 -14.88 1.90
CA PRO A 101 -7.17 -14.53 0.71
C PRO A 101 -7.91 -13.64 -0.28
N SER A 102 -9.16 -13.98 -0.62
CA SER A 102 -9.96 -13.20 -1.56
C SER A 102 -10.34 -11.83 -0.99
N ARG A 103 -10.63 -11.76 0.32
CA ARG A 103 -10.93 -10.49 0.99
C ARG A 103 -9.71 -9.57 1.07
N ILE A 104 -8.54 -10.08 1.41
CA ILE A 104 -7.31 -9.26 1.43
C ILE A 104 -6.95 -8.75 0.04
N MET A 105 -7.09 -9.56 -1.01
CA MET A 105 -6.93 -9.08 -2.40
C MET A 105 -7.90 -7.95 -2.73
N LEU A 106 -9.17 -8.07 -2.33
CA LEU A 106 -10.17 -7.02 -2.52
C LEU A 106 -9.78 -5.71 -1.84
N VAL A 107 -9.33 -5.77 -0.59
CA VAL A 107 -8.87 -4.58 0.14
C VAL A 107 -7.63 -3.98 -0.52
N ASN A 108 -6.66 -4.79 -0.96
CA ASN A 108 -5.49 -4.29 -1.69
C ASN A 108 -5.89 -3.49 -2.94
N TRP A 109 -6.81 -3.99 -3.77
CA TRP A 109 -7.30 -3.25 -4.94
C TRP A 109 -8.00 -1.93 -4.57
N GLN A 110 -8.77 -1.93 -3.47
CA GLN A 110 -9.40 -0.69 -2.97
C GLN A 110 -8.35 0.32 -2.51
N VAL A 111 -7.32 -0.13 -1.80
CA VAL A 111 -6.21 0.71 -1.34
C VAL A 111 -5.44 1.31 -2.52
N ILE A 112 -5.14 0.52 -3.56
CA ILE A 112 -4.50 1.02 -4.79
C ILE A 112 -5.30 2.18 -5.39
N LYS A 113 -6.63 2.02 -5.50
CA LYS A 113 -7.50 3.08 -6.03
C LYS A 113 -7.51 4.33 -5.14
N ARG A 114 -7.55 4.16 -3.81
CA ARG A 114 -7.55 5.27 -2.84
C ARG A 114 -6.23 6.03 -2.85
N ILE A 115 -5.11 5.33 -2.75
CA ILE A 115 -3.78 5.95 -2.87
C ILE A 115 -3.63 6.64 -4.23
N GLY A 116 -4.06 6.00 -5.32
CA GLY A 116 -4.03 6.62 -6.65
C GLY A 116 -4.77 7.96 -6.74
N LYS A 117 -5.86 8.15 -5.98
CA LYS A 117 -6.56 9.45 -5.88
C LYS A 117 -5.76 10.48 -5.06
N LEU A 118 -5.13 10.05 -3.97
CA LEU A 118 -4.30 10.91 -3.14
C LEU A 118 -3.03 11.38 -3.87
N VAL A 119 -2.36 10.48 -4.58
CA VAL A 119 -1.13 10.77 -5.33
C VAL A 119 -1.34 11.84 -6.39
N ARG A 120 -2.52 11.91 -7.02
CA ARG A 120 -2.85 12.96 -8.00
C ARG A 120 -2.84 14.38 -7.41
N LYS A 121 -3.02 14.50 -6.10
CA LYS A 121 -3.03 15.78 -5.38
C LYS A 121 -1.63 16.27 -5.00
N LEU A 122 -0.61 15.41 -5.06
CA LEU A 122 0.76 15.78 -4.74
C LEU A 122 1.32 16.77 -5.77
N GLU A 123 2.03 17.79 -5.29
CA GLU A 123 2.70 18.76 -6.15
C GLU A 123 3.96 18.16 -6.80
N ASN A 124 4.74 17.40 -6.02
CA ASN A 124 5.94 16.72 -6.50
C ASN A 124 5.61 15.54 -7.44
N LYS A 125 5.62 15.80 -8.75
CA LYS A 125 5.27 14.81 -9.78
C LYS A 125 6.27 13.66 -9.90
N ILE A 126 7.56 13.91 -9.67
CA ILE A 126 8.58 12.85 -9.73
C ILE A 126 8.34 11.82 -8.63
N PHE A 127 8.07 12.30 -7.41
CA PHE A 127 7.78 11.41 -6.29
C PHE A 127 6.42 10.73 -6.45
N ALA A 128 5.40 11.46 -6.93
CA ALA A 128 4.09 10.89 -7.27
C ALA A 128 4.20 9.73 -8.26
N ASN A 129 5.01 9.87 -9.32
CA ASN A 129 5.24 8.80 -10.30
C ASN A 129 5.85 7.55 -9.66
N THR A 130 6.81 7.73 -8.75
CA THR A 130 7.37 6.59 -8.00
C THR A 130 6.28 5.84 -7.25
N ILE A 131 5.35 6.53 -6.59
CA ILE A 131 4.23 5.89 -5.89
C ILE A 131 3.35 5.13 -6.90
N VAL A 132 3.02 5.75 -8.04
CA VAL A 132 2.23 5.11 -9.12
C VAL A 132 2.88 3.83 -9.62
N ASP A 133 4.19 3.79 -9.82
CA ASP A 133 4.91 2.60 -10.29
C ASP A 133 4.78 1.43 -9.30
N TYR A 134 4.90 1.71 -7.99
CA TYR A 134 4.65 0.70 -6.96
C TYR A 134 3.22 0.19 -7.00
N LEU A 135 2.23 1.08 -7.10
CA LEU A 135 0.82 0.70 -7.18
C LEU A 135 0.51 -0.16 -8.41
N ALA A 136 1.06 0.21 -9.57
CA ALA A 136 0.91 -0.54 -10.81
C ALA A 136 1.51 -1.95 -10.67
N TYR A 137 2.68 -2.07 -10.04
CA TYR A 137 3.30 -3.38 -9.85
C TYR A 137 2.52 -4.26 -8.87
N ILE A 138 1.96 -3.68 -7.79
CA ILE A 138 1.07 -4.41 -6.89
C ILE A 138 -0.19 -4.88 -7.65
N GLN A 139 -0.81 -3.99 -8.43
CA GLN A 139 -1.99 -4.30 -9.25
C GLN A 139 -1.73 -5.50 -10.18
N ILE A 140 -0.62 -5.48 -10.93
CA ILE A 140 -0.22 -6.57 -11.84
C ILE A 140 -0.08 -7.90 -11.09
N VAL A 141 0.55 -7.89 -9.90
CA VAL A 141 0.71 -9.11 -9.10
C VAL A 141 -0.65 -9.68 -8.66
N LEU A 142 -1.57 -8.82 -8.24
CA LEU A 142 -2.92 -9.22 -7.82
C LEU A 142 -3.74 -9.77 -8.98
N ASP A 143 -3.75 -9.07 -10.12
CA ASP A 143 -4.54 -9.45 -11.29
C ASP A 143 -4.08 -10.78 -11.88
N ASN A 144 -2.76 -10.99 -11.98
CA ASN A 144 -2.19 -12.27 -12.39
C ASN A 144 -2.55 -13.40 -11.43
N THR A 145 -2.61 -13.12 -10.13
CA THR A 145 -2.99 -14.11 -9.12
C THR A 145 -4.46 -14.48 -9.25
N GLU A 146 -5.33 -13.49 -9.40
CA GLU A 146 -6.77 -13.72 -9.58
C GLU A 146 -7.02 -14.55 -10.84
N HIS A 147 -6.35 -14.21 -11.95
CA HIS A 147 -6.43 -14.96 -13.19
C HIS A 147 -5.99 -16.42 -12.99
N ARG A 148 -4.85 -16.66 -12.32
CA ARG A 148 -4.37 -18.02 -12.02
C ARG A 148 -5.32 -18.81 -11.12
N ARG A 149 -5.92 -18.18 -10.10
CA ARG A 149 -6.92 -18.83 -9.22
C ARG A 149 -8.17 -19.24 -10.00
N LYS A 150 -8.65 -18.37 -10.89
CA LYS A 150 -9.78 -18.65 -11.80
C LYS A 150 -9.47 -19.85 -12.69
N THR A 151 -8.32 -19.89 -13.34
CA THR A 151 -7.90 -21.00 -14.20
C THR A 151 -7.76 -22.32 -13.43
N ALA A 152 -7.29 -22.26 -12.18
CA ALA A 152 -7.13 -23.43 -11.32
C ALA A 152 -8.42 -23.90 -10.62
N LYS A 153 -9.57 -23.25 -10.85
CA LYS A 153 -10.84 -23.49 -10.13
C LYS A 153 -10.72 -23.40 -8.59
N LEU A 154 -9.79 -22.59 -8.10
CA LEU A 154 -9.56 -22.37 -6.66
C LEU A 154 -10.51 -21.32 -6.05
N LEU A 155 -11.62 -21.01 -6.73
CA LEU A 155 -12.64 -20.10 -6.21
C LEU A 155 -13.52 -20.87 -5.22
N GLY A 156 -13.21 -20.71 -3.93
CA GLY A 156 -14.06 -21.08 -2.79
C GLY A 156 -14.43 -19.88 -1.94
#